data_AF-A0A0F0KT02-F1
#
_entry.id   AF-A0A0F0KT02-F1
#
_cell.length_a   1.000
_cell.length_b   1.000
_cell.length_c   1.000
_cell.angle_alpha   90.00
_cell.angle_beta   90.00
_cell.angle_gamma   90.00
#
_symmetry.space_group_name_H-M   'P 1'
#
loop_
_entity.id
_entity.type
_entity.pdbx_description
1 polymer ?
#
loop_
_entity_poly.entity_id
_entity_poly.type
_entity_poly.pdbx_seq_one_letter_code
_entity_poly.pdbx_strand_id
1 'polypeptide(L)'
;MIAGLGVLFALAVLGVIFTLLLKRQLREKYAIMWLLIGLVILVLALFPGLLVGLSNLLNVEVPSNLIFALALVLLVGVTLHLSWELSQAEDEIRRIAEEVTLLRADVEDLRAAEEPRKLAASDPDDQS
;
A
#
# COMPACT_ATOMS: atom_id res chain seq x y z
N MET A 1 -2.69 35.27 -20.62
CA MET A 1 -3.81 34.49 -20.04
C MET A 1 -3.47 33.02 -19.80
N ILE A 2 -2.73 32.35 -20.70
CA ILE A 2 -2.32 30.93 -20.54
C ILE A 2 -1.39 30.73 -19.32
N ALA A 3 -0.49 31.68 -19.04
CA ALA A 3 0.41 31.62 -17.89
C ALA A 3 -0.32 31.58 -16.52
N GLY A 4 -1.46 32.27 -16.39
CA GLY A 4 -2.25 32.27 -15.15
C GLY A 4 -2.93 30.93 -14.88
N LEU A 5 -3.40 30.25 -15.92
CA LEU A 5 -3.96 28.90 -15.82
C LEU A 5 -2.90 27.86 -15.43
N GLY A 6 -1.69 27.98 -15.98
CA GLY A 6 -0.57 27.13 -15.59
C GLY A 6 -0.20 27.28 -14.11
N VAL A 7 -0.16 28.51 -13.61
CA VAL A 7 0.11 28.81 -12.19
C VAL A 7 -1.02 28.30 -11.29
N LEU A 8 -2.27 28.49 -11.67
CA LEU A 8 -3.42 28.00 -10.89
C LEU A 8 -3.47 26.46 -10.84
N PHE A 9 -3.19 25.80 -11.96
CA PHE A 9 -3.08 24.34 -12.02
C PHE A 9 -1.92 23.82 -11.18
N ALA A 10 -0.75 24.47 -11.25
CA ALA A 10 0.40 24.13 -10.42
C ALA A 10 0.09 24.28 -8.92
N LEU A 11 -0.60 25.35 -8.52
CA LEU A 11 -1.02 25.57 -7.13
C LEU A 11 -2.08 24.57 -6.67
N ALA A 12 -3.03 24.19 -7.54
CA ALA A 12 -4.02 23.17 -7.24
C ALA A 12 -3.38 21.79 -7.04
N VAL A 13 -2.43 21.41 -7.92
CA VAL A 13 -1.67 20.16 -7.80
C VAL A 13 -0.80 20.18 -6.53
N LEU A 14 -0.10 21.29 -6.25
CA LEU A 14 0.66 21.46 -5.02
C LEU A 14 -0.23 21.30 -3.78
N GLY A 15 -1.41 21.91 -3.81
CA GLY A 15 -2.41 21.83 -2.74
C GLY A 15 -2.89 20.40 -2.52
N VAL A 16 -3.20 19.65 -3.59
CA VAL A 16 -3.60 18.25 -3.50
C VAL A 16 -2.49 17.39 -2.89
N ILE A 17 -1.25 17.55 -3.33
CA ILE A 17 -0.08 16.85 -2.78
C ILE A 17 0.12 17.20 -1.30
N PHE A 18 0.02 18.48 -0.93
CA PHE A 18 0.15 18.92 0.46
C PHE A 18 -0.94 18.34 1.34
N THR A 19 -2.20 18.34 0.88
CA THR A 19 -3.33 17.79 1.64
C THR A 19 -3.20 16.27 1.82
N LEU A 20 -2.64 15.57 0.84
CA LEU A 20 -2.32 14.14 0.91
C LEU A 20 -1.17 13.86 1.89
N LEU A 21 -0.12 14.68 1.89
CA LEU A 21 0.98 14.62 2.86
C LEU A 21 0.50 14.91 4.30
N LEU A 22 -0.38 15.89 4.47
CA LEU A 22 -0.83 16.33 5.79
C LEU A 22 -1.88 15.42 6.42
N LYS A 23 -2.56 14.58 5.62
CA LYS A 23 -3.62 13.69 6.11
C LYS A 23 -3.17 12.55 7.02
N ARG A 24 -1.87 12.44 7.37
CA ARG A 24 -1.31 11.73 8.54
C ARG A 24 -2.08 10.47 9.01
N GLN A 25 -2.50 9.59 8.09
CA GLN A 25 -3.26 8.38 8.42
C GLN A 25 -2.49 7.07 8.20
N LEU A 26 -1.23 7.12 7.76
CA LEU A 26 -0.46 5.93 7.41
C LEU A 26 0.76 5.77 8.32
N ARG A 27 0.94 4.52 8.76
CA ARG A 27 2.03 4.00 9.62
C ARG A 27 3.39 4.58 9.18
N GLU A 28 4.27 4.86 10.14
CA GLU A 28 5.59 5.53 10.02
C GLU A 28 6.40 5.19 8.74
N LYS A 29 6.30 3.95 8.26
CA LYS A 29 6.97 3.44 7.05
C LYS A 29 6.51 4.09 5.74
N TYR A 30 5.23 4.46 5.62
CA TYR A 30 4.64 4.98 4.39
C TYR A 30 4.89 6.47 4.17
N ALA A 31 5.03 7.20 5.28
CA ALA A 31 5.31 8.63 5.25
C ALA A 31 6.61 8.93 4.49
N ILE A 32 7.64 8.09 4.64
CA ILE A 32 8.95 8.28 4.00
C ILE A 32 8.84 8.19 2.47
N MET A 33 8.11 7.19 1.94
CA MET A 33 8.00 7.03 0.49
C MET A 33 7.16 8.15 -0.14
N TRP A 34 6.05 8.54 0.49
CA TRP A 34 5.25 9.69 0.06
C TRP A 34 6.00 11.01 0.20
N LEU A 35 6.84 11.17 1.22
CA LEU A 35 7.73 12.33 1.38
C LEU A 35 8.76 12.38 0.25
N LEU A 36 9.36 11.25 -0.12
CA LEU A 36 10.34 11.16 -1.22
C LEU A 36 9.67 11.51 -2.57
N ILE A 37 8.48 10.96 -2.83
CA ILE A 37 7.69 11.28 -4.02
C ILE A 37 7.32 12.77 -4.05
N GLY A 38 6.82 13.30 -2.94
CA GLY A 38 6.50 14.72 -2.80
C GLY A 38 7.72 15.62 -3.00
N LEU A 39 8.88 15.22 -2.49
CA LEU A 39 10.15 15.93 -2.66
C LEU A 39 10.60 15.94 -4.12
N VAL A 40 10.54 14.80 -4.81
CA VAL A 40 10.86 14.71 -6.24
C VAL A 40 9.95 15.63 -7.05
N ILE A 41 8.63 15.59 -6.80
CA ILE A 41 7.68 16.47 -7.48
C ILE A 41 7.95 17.94 -7.18
N LEU A 42 8.25 18.28 -5.91
CA LEU A 42 8.56 19.65 -5.49
C LEU A 42 9.81 20.18 -6.19
N VAL A 43 10.88 19.38 -6.26
CA VAL A 43 12.14 19.75 -6.94
C VAL A 43 11.90 19.99 -8.43
N LEU A 44 11.11 19.13 -9.10
CA LEU A 44 10.78 19.29 -10.50
C LEU A 44 9.90 20.51 -10.77
N ALA A 45 8.98 20.84 -9.85
CA ALA A 45 8.13 22.02 -9.93
C ALA A 45 8.92 23.33 -9.73
N LEU A 46 9.89 23.35 -8.81
CA LEU A 46 10.74 24.52 -8.54
C LEU A 46 11.81 24.75 -9.61
N PHE A 47 12.29 23.70 -10.27
CA PHE A 47 13.38 23.77 -11.25
C PHE A 47 12.99 23.19 -12.61
N PRO A 48 12.12 23.85 -13.39
CA PRO A 48 11.78 23.43 -14.75
C PRO A 48 13.00 23.43 -15.70
N GLY A 49 14.07 24.17 -15.35
CA GLY A 49 15.34 24.16 -16.08
C GLY A 49 16.06 22.81 -16.06
N LEU A 50 15.84 21.96 -15.06
CA LEU A 50 16.39 20.59 -15.03
C LEU A 50 15.78 19.74 -16.14
N LEU A 51 14.49 19.92 -16.44
CA LEU A 51 13.84 19.22 -17.54
C LEU A 51 14.37 19.65 -18.89
N VAL A 52 14.66 20.94 -19.06
CA VAL A 52 15.27 21.47 -20.28
C VAL A 52 16.70 20.95 -20.43
N GLY A 53 17.46 20.85 -19.33
CA GLY A 53 18.79 20.22 -19.33
C GLY A 53 18.75 18.75 -19.71
N LEU A 54 17.82 17.98 -19.13
CA LEU A 54 17.61 16.57 -19.49
C LEU A 54 17.06 16.39 -20.91
N SER A 55 16.19 17.29 -21.40
CA SER A 55 15.66 17.20 -22.78
C SER A 55 16.76 17.41 -23.80
N ASN A 56 17.69 18.33 -23.54
CA ASN A 56 18.86 18.53 -24.37
C ASN A 56 19.84 17.34 -24.31
N LEU A 57 19.99 16.70 -23.14
CA LEU A 57 20.86 15.52 -22.99
C LEU A 57 20.27 14.25 -23.63
N LEU A 58 18.95 14.06 -23.51
CA LEU A 58 18.21 12.92 -24.06
C LEU A 58 17.71 13.16 -25.49
N ASN A 59 18.02 14.33 -26.07
CA ASN A 59 17.58 14.78 -27.39
C ASN A 59 16.05 14.71 -27.60
N VAL A 60 15.28 15.02 -26.56
CA VAL A 60 13.82 15.03 -26.57
C VAL A 60 13.35 16.43 -26.96
N GLU A 61 12.69 16.54 -28.11
CA GLU A 61 12.29 17.80 -28.74
C GLU A 61 11.28 18.62 -27.91
N VAL A 62 10.45 17.94 -27.10
CA VAL A 62 9.38 18.58 -26.32
C VAL A 62 9.56 18.27 -24.82
N PRO A 63 9.81 19.27 -23.96
CA PRO A 63 9.96 19.10 -22.51
C PRO A 63 8.76 18.42 -21.82
N SER A 64 7.56 18.54 -22.39
CA SER A 64 6.34 17.89 -21.88
C SER A 64 6.43 16.36 -21.90
N ASN A 65 7.13 15.77 -22.88
CA ASN A 65 7.28 14.31 -22.98
C ASN A 65 8.10 13.76 -21.82
N LEU A 66 9.06 14.54 -21.30
CA LEU A 66 9.86 14.18 -20.14
C LEU A 66 9.04 14.18 -18.85
N ILE A 67 8.15 15.16 -18.66
CA ILE A 67 7.19 15.15 -17.55
C ILE A 67 6.31 13.91 -17.62
N PHE A 68 5.80 13.59 -18.81
CA PHE A 68 4.96 12.42 -19.04
C PHE A 68 5.70 11.12 -18.74
N ALA A 69 6.91 10.94 -19.26
CA ALA A 69 7.73 9.77 -19.00
C ALA A 69 8.04 9.61 -17.51
N LEU A 70 8.38 10.71 -16.83
CA LEU A 70 8.66 10.71 -15.41
C LEU A 70 7.43 10.41 -14.56
N ALA A 71 6.28 10.98 -14.90
CA ALA A 71 5.01 10.67 -14.27
C ALA A 71 4.63 9.20 -14.47
N LEU A 72 4.92 8.62 -15.64
CA LEU A 72 4.65 7.22 -15.96
C LEU A 72 5.57 6.29 -15.16
N VAL A 73 6.87 6.59 -15.05
CA VAL A 73 7.80 5.86 -14.18
C VAL A 73 7.38 5.95 -12.72
N LEU A 74 6.99 7.13 -12.25
CA LEU A 74 6.54 7.34 -10.88
C LEU A 74 5.24 6.56 -10.61
N LEU A 75 4.30 6.58 -11.56
CA LEU A 75 3.06 5.82 -11.49
C LEU A 75 3.32 4.31 -11.41
N VAL A 76 4.21 3.79 -12.26
CA VAL A 76 4.64 2.38 -12.23
C VAL A 76 5.30 2.05 -10.88
N GLY A 77 6.14 2.94 -10.36
CA GLY A 77 6.76 2.75 -9.04
C GLY A 77 5.72 2.65 -7.92
N VAL A 78 4.71 3.54 -7.93
CA VAL A 78 3.62 3.54 -6.95
C VAL A 78 2.77 2.27 -7.08
N THR A 79 2.41 1.86 -8.30
CA THR A 79 1.60 0.64 -8.50
C THR A 79 2.36 -0.62 -8.12
N LEU A 80 3.66 -0.71 -8.43
CA LEU A 80 4.50 -1.82 -7.97
C LEU A 80 4.61 -1.87 -6.45
N HIS A 81 4.79 -0.72 -5.79
CA HIS A 81 4.80 -0.67 -4.34
C HIS A 81 3.47 -1.15 -3.75
N LEU A 82 2.35 -0.65 -4.29
CA LEU A 82 1.03 -1.06 -3.85
C LEU A 82 0.79 -2.56 -4.10
N SER A 83 1.27 -3.09 -5.21
CA SER A 83 1.21 -4.53 -5.52
C SER A 83 2.03 -5.36 -4.55
N TRP A 84 3.22 -4.89 -4.15
CA TRP A 84 4.04 -5.56 -3.14
C TRP A 84 3.32 -5.60 -1.79
N GLU A 85 2.74 -4.47 -1.37
CA GLU A 85 1.97 -4.40 -0.13
C GLU A 85 0.75 -5.31 -0.15
N LEU A 86 0.03 -5.31 -1.27
CA LEU A 86 -1.12 -6.18 -1.45
C LEU A 86 -0.72 -7.65 -1.34
N SER A 87 0.37 -8.05 -2.00
CA SER A 87 0.90 -9.41 -1.90
C SER A 87 1.24 -9.80 -0.46
N GLN A 88 1.90 -8.91 0.29
CA GLN A 88 2.24 -9.16 1.69
C GLN A 88 1.00 -9.26 2.58
N ALA A 89 -0.03 -8.45 2.32
CA ALA A 89 -1.29 -8.51 3.05
C ALA A 89 -2.05 -9.82 2.75
N GLU A 90 -2.05 -10.26 1.49
CA GLU A 90 -2.63 -11.55 1.07
C GLU A 90 -1.93 -12.74 1.75
N ASP A 91 -0.60 -12.73 1.82
CA ASP A 91 0.19 -13.77 2.51
C ASP A 91 -0.18 -13.86 4.00
N GLU A 92 -0.32 -12.72 4.68
CA GLU A 92 -0.69 -12.67 6.10
C GLU A 92 -2.13 -13.17 6.33
N ILE A 93 -3.08 -12.76 5.49
CA ILE A 93 -4.47 -13.25 5.55
C ILE A 93 -4.50 -14.77 5.37
N ARG A 94 -3.73 -15.29 4.41
CA ARG A 94 -3.64 -16.72 4.17
C ARG A 94 -3.09 -17.47 5.39
N ARG A 95 -2.01 -16.96 5.98
CA ARG A 95 -1.43 -17.55 7.20
C ARG A 95 -2.42 -17.58 8.36
N ILE A 96 -3.13 -16.47 8.59
CA ILE A 96 -4.15 -16.41 9.66
C ILE A 96 -5.28 -17.42 9.38
N ALA A 97 -5.70 -17.58 8.13
CA ALA A 97 -6.72 -18.56 7.77
C ALA A 97 -6.25 -20.01 8.03
N GLU A 98 -4.98 -20.30 7.74
CA GLU A 98 -4.35 -21.60 8.03
C GLU A 98 -4.27 -21.85 9.54
N GLU A 99 -3.83 -20.85 10.32
CA GLU A 99 -3.79 -20.94 11.80
C GLU A 99 -5.19 -21.14 12.40
N VAL A 100 -6.22 -20.46 11.89
CA VAL A 100 -7.63 -20.66 12.32
C VAL A 100 -8.12 -22.07 11.99
N THR A 101 -7.71 -22.63 10.86
CA THR A 101 -8.11 -23.98 10.45
C THR A 101 -7.50 -25.02 11.37
N LEU A 102 -6.20 -24.90 11.69
CA LEU A 102 -5.52 -25.75 12.65
C LEU A 102 -6.15 -25.64 14.04
N LEU A 103 -6.40 -24.42 14.53
CA LEU A 103 -7.04 -24.22 15.84
C LEU A 103 -8.42 -24.88 15.93
N ARG A 104 -9.20 -24.85 14.84
CA ARG A 104 -10.50 -25.51 14.78
C ARG A 104 -10.39 -27.03 14.83
N ALA A 105 -9.39 -27.61 14.18
CA ALA A 105 -9.13 -29.05 14.23
C ALA A 105 -8.75 -29.48 15.65
N ASP A 106 -7.84 -28.76 16.30
CA ASP A 106 -7.44 -29.04 17.69
C ASP A 106 -8.63 -28.99 18.65
N VAL A 107 -9.54 -28.02 18.48
CA VAL A 107 -10.76 -27.93 19.31
C VAL A 107 -11.70 -29.11 19.07
N GLU A 108 -11.82 -29.58 17.83
CA GLU A 108 -12.66 -30.74 17.50
C GLU A 108 -12.08 -32.03 18.11
N ASP A 109 -10.77 -32.24 18.02
CA ASP A 109 -10.07 -33.38 18.61
C ASP A 109 -10.21 -33.41 20.14
N LEU A 110 -10.07 -32.25 20.79
CA LEU A 110 -10.28 -32.13 22.24
C LEU A 110 -11.73 -32.46 22.64
N ARG A 111 -12.72 -32.02 21.85
CA ARG A 111 -14.14 -32.35 22.10
C ARG A 111 -14.41 -33.84 21.90
N ALA A 112 -13.86 -34.44 20.86
CA ALA A 112 -13.98 -35.88 20.59
C ALA A 112 -13.34 -36.73 21.71
N ALA A 113 -12.27 -36.25 22.35
CA ALA A 113 -11.67 -36.91 23.50
C ALA A 113 -12.50 -36.79 24.81
N GLU A 114 -13.32 -35.75 24.94
CA GLU A 114 -14.19 -35.55 26.11
C GLU A 114 -15.49 -36.39 26.05
N GLU A 115 -16.04 -36.65 24.88
CA GLU A 115 -17.25 -37.49 24.72
C GLU A 115 -17.16 -38.88 25.37
N PRO A 116 -16.11 -39.70 25.11
CA PRO A 116 -15.99 -41.02 25.73
C PRO A 116 -15.80 -40.94 27.25
N ARG A 117 -15.21 -39.85 27.77
CA ARG A 117 -15.05 -39.62 29.21
C ARG A 117 -16.38 -39.25 29.89
N LYS A 118 -17.24 -38.49 29.21
CA LYS A 118 -18.60 -38.20 29.70
C LYS A 118 -19.47 -39.45 29.68
N LEU A 119 -19.41 -40.25 28.61
CA LEU A 119 -20.13 -41.53 28.49
C LEU A 119 -19.73 -42.53 29.59
N ALA A 120 -18.44 -42.65 29.88
CA ALA A 120 -17.95 -43.51 30.97
C ALA A 120 -18.27 -42.99 32.38
N ALA A 121 -18.49 -41.69 32.55
CA ALA A 121 -18.88 -41.08 33.82
C ALA A 121 -20.41 -41.06 34.04
N SER A 122 -21.21 -41.20 32.98
CA SER A 122 -22.67 -41.30 33.02
C SER A 122 -23.19 -42.72 33.25
N ASP A 123 -22.31 -43.72 33.34
CA ASP A 123 -22.66 -45.10 33.69
C ASP A 123 -22.22 -45.52 35.12
N PRO A 124 -22.75 -44.93 36.22
CA PRO A 124 -22.58 -45.50 37.56
C PRO A 124 -23.76 -46.33 38.09
N ASP A 125 -24.96 -46.32 37.48
CA ASP A 125 -26.19 -46.73 38.22
C ASP A 125 -27.23 -47.60 37.47
N ASP A 126 -27.00 -48.16 36.27
CA ASP A 126 -27.98 -49.09 35.63
C ASP A 126 -27.70 -50.59 35.92
N GLN A 127 -26.99 -50.89 37.01
CA GLN A 127 -26.79 -52.26 37.50
C GLN A 127 -27.10 -52.36 39.01
N SER A 128 -28.30 -51.98 39.45
CA SER A 128 -28.88 -52.50 40.71
C SER A 128 -30.40 -52.41 40.77
#